data_AF-X1VC13-F1
#
_entry.id   AF-X1VC13-F1
#
_cell.length_a   1.000
_cell.length_b   1.000
_cell.length_c   1.000
_cell.angle_alpha   90.00
_cell.angle_beta   90.00
_cell.angle_gamma   90.00
#
_symmetry.space_group_name_H-M   'P 1'
#
loop_
_entity.id
_entity.type
_entity.pdbx_description
1 polymer ?
#
loop_
_entity_poly.entity_id
_entity_poly.type
_entity_poly.pdbx_seq_one_letter_code
_entity_poly.pdbx_strand_id
1 'polypeptide(L)'
;VILASALQRLCLYEAAYGYTQLRLYSHVFMVWLAVAFVWFLVTLWRWPDRFAIGAFVAALGFLVTLNAINPDAFIAGHNLARYGATGKLDAHYLTRMSEDAVPVLVLAIDQVTGDEREVLSGHLRYRLKRMEASARWRNWPSFHLARQRAYDLLAKNRARMERATSLTAE
;
A
#
# COMPACT_ATOMS: atom_id res chain seq x y z
N VAL A 1 -6.18 28.59 2.93
CA VAL A 1 -7.39 28.47 2.08
C VAL A 1 -7.18 27.48 0.93
N ILE A 2 -6.16 27.64 0.08
CA ILE A 2 -5.92 26.75 -1.07
C ILE A 2 -5.67 25.28 -0.65
N LEU A 3 -4.82 25.06 0.36
CA LEU A 3 -4.49 23.70 0.84
C LEU A 3 -5.72 22.94 1.36
N ALA A 4 -6.56 23.62 2.14
CA ALA A 4 -7.81 23.04 2.67
C ALA A 4 -8.80 22.70 1.55
N SER A 5 -8.92 23.56 0.52
CA SER A 5 -9.76 23.29 -0.64
C SER A 5 -9.26 22.10 -1.46
N ALA A 6 -7.94 21.94 -1.59
CA ALA A 6 -7.33 20.80 -2.27
C ALA A 6 -7.59 19.48 -1.52
N LEU A 7 -7.41 19.47 -0.19
CA LEU A 7 -7.71 18.32 0.68
C LEU A 7 -9.17 17.88 0.56
N GLN A 8 -10.10 18.84 0.63
CA GLN A 8 -11.53 18.55 0.53
C GLN A 8 -11.91 17.95 -0.84
N ARG A 9 -11.34 18.47 -1.93
CA ARG A 9 -11.54 17.90 -3.27
C ARG A 9 -10.99 16.48 -3.35
N LEU A 10 -9.80 16.26 -2.80
CA LEU A 10 -9.14 14.95 -2.78
C LEU A 10 -9.99 13.89 -2.05
N CYS A 11 -10.51 14.22 -0.86
CA CYS A 11 -11.41 13.34 -0.10
C CYS A 11 -12.71 13.04 -0.84
N LEU A 12 -13.30 14.04 -1.51
CA LEU A 12 -14.52 13.84 -2.29
C LEU A 12 -14.29 12.87 -3.46
N TYR A 13 -13.14 12.97 -4.12
CA TYR A 13 -12.74 12.03 -5.18
C TYR A 13 -12.45 10.62 -4.64
N GLU A 14 -11.93 10.47 -3.41
CA GLU A 14 -11.70 9.17 -2.76
C GLU A 14 -13.01 8.45 -2.46
N ALA A 15 -14.00 9.18 -1.94
CA ALA A 15 -15.33 8.65 -1.68
C ALA A 15 -16.00 8.12 -2.98
N ALA A 16 -15.80 8.80 -4.11
CA ALA A 16 -16.36 8.39 -5.40
C ALA A 16 -15.59 7.22 -6.05
N TYR A 17 -14.28 7.35 -6.21
CA TYR A 17 -13.48 6.44 -7.06
C TYR A 17 -12.65 5.40 -6.30
N GLY A 18 -12.47 5.55 -4.99
CA GLY A 18 -11.63 4.66 -4.17
C GLY A 18 -10.22 5.18 -3.96
N TYR A 19 -9.46 4.49 -3.11
CA TYR A 19 -8.10 4.87 -2.73
C TYR A 19 -7.10 4.42 -3.79
N THR A 20 -6.30 5.37 -4.26
CA THR A 20 -5.17 5.11 -5.18
C THR A 20 -3.87 5.58 -4.55
N GLN A 21 -2.77 4.94 -4.96
CA GLN A 21 -1.41 5.22 -4.46
C GLN A 21 -1.02 6.70 -4.59
N LEU A 22 -1.33 7.33 -5.74
CA LEU A 22 -1.01 8.74 -6.00
C LEU A 22 -1.70 9.68 -4.99
N ARG A 23 -2.91 9.32 -4.56
CA ARG A 23 -3.76 10.18 -3.75
C ARG A 23 -3.40 10.11 -2.26
N LEU A 24 -3.07 8.91 -1.77
CA LEU A 24 -2.50 8.74 -0.43
C LEU A 24 -1.19 9.51 -0.25
N TYR A 25 -0.28 9.43 -1.23
CA TYR A 25 0.96 10.21 -1.20
C TYR A 25 0.70 11.71 -1.16
N SER A 26 -0.28 12.17 -1.95
CA SER A 26 -0.67 13.58 -1.97
C SER A 26 -1.24 14.04 -0.62
N HIS A 27 -2.03 13.21 0.07
CA HIS A 27 -2.60 13.52 1.38
C HIS A 27 -1.51 13.66 2.45
N VAL A 28 -0.63 12.67 2.55
CA VAL A 28 0.49 12.69 3.51
C VAL A 28 1.42 13.87 3.21
N PHE A 29 1.68 14.16 1.94
CA PHE A 29 2.50 15.30 1.54
C PHE A 29 1.84 16.63 1.95
N MET A 30 0.54 16.81 1.75
CA MET A 30 -0.16 18.02 2.15
C MET A 30 -0.10 18.26 3.67
N VAL A 31 -0.21 17.20 4.48
CA VAL A 31 -0.07 17.29 5.94
C VAL A 31 1.33 17.76 6.32
N TRP A 32 2.37 17.13 5.78
CA TRP A 32 3.76 17.49 6.09
C TRP A 32 4.14 18.86 5.52
N LEU A 33 3.55 19.28 4.40
CA LEU A 33 3.69 20.63 3.86
C LEU A 33 3.07 21.67 4.80
N ALA A 34 1.90 21.39 5.39
CA ALA A 34 1.31 22.26 6.40
C ALA A 34 2.23 22.38 7.63
N VAL A 35 2.78 21.27 8.11
CA VAL A 35 3.75 21.27 9.23
C VAL A 35 4.98 22.11 8.88
N ALA A 36 5.52 21.96 7.67
CA ALA A 36 6.67 22.74 7.20
C ALA A 36 6.36 24.25 7.14
N PHE A 37 5.16 24.64 6.68
CA PHE A 37 4.76 26.05 6.67
C PHE A 37 4.53 26.63 8.06
N VAL A 38 3.94 25.87 8.98
CA VAL A 38 3.80 26.29 10.38
C VAL A 38 5.18 26.47 10.99
N TRP A 39 6.10 25.53 10.76
CA TRP A 39 7.48 25.63 11.23
C TRP A 39 8.19 26.85 10.66
N PHE A 40 8.06 27.09 9.35
CA PHE A 40 8.61 28.26 8.67
C PHE A 40 8.15 29.55 9.33
N LEU A 41 6.83 29.70 9.57
CA LEU A 41 6.25 30.88 10.24
C LEU A 41 6.86 31.10 11.63
N VAL A 42 7.03 30.04 12.41
CA VAL A 42 7.60 30.10 13.76
C VAL A 42 9.08 30.50 13.72
N THR A 43 9.86 29.93 12.80
CA THR A 43 11.29 30.29 12.65
C THR A 43 11.49 31.72 12.17
N LEU A 44 10.61 32.23 11.31
CA LEU A 44 10.68 33.61 10.81
C LEU A 44 10.51 34.65 11.93
N TRP A 45 9.71 34.33 12.95
CA TRP A 45 9.47 35.23 14.09
C TRP A 45 10.55 35.13 15.16
N ARG A 46 11.13 33.94 15.38
CA ARG A 46 11.91 33.68 16.60
C ARG A 46 13.41 33.44 16.38
N TRP A 47 13.82 32.69 15.34
CA TRP A 47 15.22 32.26 15.12
C TRP A 47 15.49 31.91 13.64
N PRO A 48 15.90 32.86 12.78
CA PRO A 48 16.07 32.62 11.35
C PRO A 48 17.15 31.56 11.04
N ASP A 49 18.19 31.44 11.86
CA ASP A 49 19.32 30.52 11.64
C ASP A 49 18.94 29.03 11.81
N ARG A 50 17.77 28.71 12.37
CA ARG A 50 17.34 27.33 12.65
C ARG A 50 16.32 26.78 11.66
N PHE A 51 16.02 27.50 10.58
CA PHE A 51 15.08 27.07 9.55
C PHE A 51 15.47 25.71 8.94
N ALA A 52 16.74 25.53 8.59
CA ALA A 52 17.23 24.32 7.94
C ALA A 52 17.00 23.04 8.77
N ILE A 53 17.11 23.14 10.10
CA ILE A 53 16.96 22.00 11.01
C ILE A 53 15.51 21.51 11.01
N GLY A 54 14.52 22.40 11.11
CA GLY A 54 13.13 21.94 11.12
C GLY A 54 12.61 21.55 9.74
N ALA A 55 13.12 22.14 8.65
CA ALA A 55 12.86 21.63 7.31
C ALA A 55 13.39 20.19 7.16
N PHE A 56 14.59 19.91 7.68
CA PHE A 56 15.17 18.57 7.68
C PHE A 56 14.34 17.59 8.53
N VAL A 57 13.93 17.99 9.74
CA VAL A 57 13.07 17.16 10.62
C VAL A 57 11.72 16.90 9.96
N ALA A 58 11.12 17.88 9.28
CA ALA A 58 9.87 17.70 8.55
C ALA A 58 10.01 16.73 7.38
N ALA A 59 11.10 16.83 6.60
CA ALA A 59 11.39 15.90 5.52
C ALA A 59 11.64 14.47 6.04
N LEU A 60 12.39 14.34 7.14
CA LEU A 60 12.64 13.05 7.78
C LEU A 60 11.34 12.45 8.33
N GLY A 61 10.52 13.27 9.00
CA GLY A 61 9.22 12.86 9.52
C GLY A 61 8.26 12.42 8.42
N PHE A 62 8.24 13.12 7.28
CA PHE A 62 7.48 12.71 6.10
C PHE A 62 7.91 11.32 5.61
N LEU A 63 9.21 11.08 5.46
CA LEU A 63 9.74 9.80 5.01
C LEU A 63 9.44 8.66 5.98
N VAL A 64 9.59 8.91 7.28
CA VAL A 64 9.27 7.94 8.35
C VAL A 64 7.78 7.64 8.35
N THR A 65 6.94 8.65 8.22
CA THR A 65 5.47 8.48 8.19
C THR A 65 5.03 7.64 7.00
N LEU A 66 5.57 7.90 5.81
CA LEU A 66 5.27 7.10 4.62
C LEU A 66 5.69 5.64 4.78
N ASN A 67 6.88 5.39 5.32
CA ASN A 67 7.33 4.02 5.59
C ASN A 67 6.49 3.33 6.67
N ALA A 68 6.07 4.06 7.71
CA ALA A 68 5.24 3.53 8.78
C ALA A 68 3.82 3.18 8.33
N ILE A 69 3.22 3.99 7.44
CA ILE A 69 1.87 3.75 6.90
C ILE A 69 1.82 2.49 6.03
N ASN A 70 2.94 2.12 5.38
CA ASN A 70 3.00 1.05 4.38
C ASN A 70 1.84 1.18 3.36
N PRO A 71 1.94 2.15 2.44
CA PRO A 71 0.82 2.58 1.60
C PRO A 71 0.19 1.43 0.81
N ASP A 72 0.99 0.45 0.37
CA ASP A 72 0.50 -0.70 -0.38
C ASP A 72 -0.40 -1.61 0.47
N ALA A 73 0.01 -1.91 1.70
CA ALA A 73 -0.81 -2.70 2.62
C ALA A 73 -2.09 -1.95 3.04
N PHE A 74 -1.98 -0.65 3.30
CA PHE A 74 -3.12 0.20 3.67
C PHE A 74 -4.16 0.29 2.54
N ILE A 75 -3.70 0.53 1.31
CA ILE A 75 -4.57 0.63 0.13
C ILE A 75 -5.22 -0.72 -0.19
N ALA A 76 -4.47 -1.82 -0.11
CA ALA A 76 -5.03 -3.16 -0.31
C ALA A 76 -6.14 -3.46 0.71
N GLY A 77 -5.91 -3.14 1.99
CA GLY A 77 -6.87 -3.39 3.06
C GLY A 77 -8.15 -2.58 2.91
N HIS A 78 -8.02 -1.30 2.55
CA HIS A 78 -9.18 -0.43 2.40
C HIS A 78 -10.02 -0.74 1.15
N ASN A 79 -9.37 -1.10 0.03
CA ASN A 79 -10.08 -1.55 -1.17
C ASN A 79 -10.81 -2.88 -0.93
N LEU A 80 -10.20 -3.79 -0.16
CA LEU A 80 -10.84 -5.03 0.25
C LEU A 80 -12.03 -4.80 1.19
N ALA A 81 -11.92 -3.87 2.14
CA ALA A 81 -13.05 -3.49 2.99
C ALA A 81 -14.21 -2.90 2.17
N ARG A 82 -13.91 -2.12 1.13
CA ARG A 82 -14.91 -1.56 0.22
C ARG A 82 -15.58 -2.64 -0.64
N TYR A 83 -14.88 -3.71 -1.00
CA TYR A 83 -15.49 -4.84 -1.72
C TYR A 83 -16.71 -5.39 -0.99
N GLY A 84 -16.66 -5.52 0.34
CA GLY A 84 -17.81 -5.95 1.14
C GLY A 84 -19.05 -5.05 1.01
N ALA A 85 -18.88 -3.78 0.64
CA ALA A 85 -19.96 -2.82 0.46
C ALA A 85 -20.38 -2.62 -1.01
N THR A 86 -19.46 -2.73 -1.97
CA THR A 86 -19.72 -2.42 -3.39
C THR A 86 -19.70 -3.63 -4.33
N GLY A 87 -19.18 -4.77 -3.90
CA GLY A 87 -19.09 -6.01 -4.70
C GLY A 87 -18.21 -5.91 -5.94
N LYS A 88 -17.36 -4.88 -6.05
CA LYS A 88 -16.45 -4.64 -7.18
C LYS A 88 -15.03 -4.56 -6.65
N LEU A 89 -14.14 -5.46 -7.09
CA LEU A 89 -12.73 -5.44 -6.74
C LEU A 89 -11.88 -5.37 -8.00
N ASP A 90 -11.02 -4.37 -8.11
CA ASP A 90 -10.02 -4.35 -9.17
C ASP A 90 -8.88 -5.33 -8.82
N ALA A 91 -9.13 -6.61 -9.08
CA ALA A 91 -8.16 -7.69 -8.86
C ALA A 91 -6.87 -7.42 -9.64
N HIS A 92 -6.96 -6.87 -10.87
CA HIS A 92 -5.80 -6.52 -11.67
C HIS A 92 -4.94 -5.42 -11.02
N TYR A 93 -5.54 -4.41 -10.41
CA TYR A 93 -4.79 -3.40 -9.66
C TYR A 93 -4.05 -4.02 -8.46
N LEU A 94 -4.71 -4.90 -7.71
CA LEU A 94 -4.11 -5.58 -6.56
C LEU A 94 -2.91 -6.46 -6.95
N THR A 95 -2.93 -7.08 -8.13
CA THR A 95 -1.78 -7.87 -8.63
C THR A 95 -0.51 -7.04 -8.88
N ARG A 96 -0.61 -5.72 -9.04
CA ARG A 96 0.56 -4.86 -9.28
C ARG A 96 1.23 -4.39 -7.99
N MET A 97 0.65 -4.68 -6.83
CA MET A 97 1.14 -4.17 -5.55
C MET A 97 2.42 -4.87 -5.08
N SER A 98 3.21 -4.16 -4.27
CA SER A 98 4.46 -4.66 -3.71
C SER A 98 4.25 -5.89 -2.81
N GLU A 99 5.36 -6.48 -2.38
CA GLU A 99 5.39 -7.67 -1.52
C GLU A 99 4.74 -7.42 -0.15
N ASP A 100 4.71 -6.15 0.27
CA ASP A 100 4.04 -5.70 1.48
C ASP A 100 2.52 -5.89 1.48
N ALA A 101 1.89 -5.94 0.30
CA ALA A 101 0.44 -6.18 0.19
C ALA A 101 0.07 -7.66 0.34
N VAL A 102 1.03 -8.59 0.21
CA VAL A 102 0.78 -10.04 0.20
C VAL A 102 0.00 -10.56 1.42
N PRO A 103 0.25 -10.12 2.66
CA PRO A 103 -0.55 -10.54 3.81
C PRO A 103 -2.04 -10.23 3.65
N VAL A 104 -2.36 -9.05 3.11
CA VAL A 104 -3.74 -8.61 2.86
C VAL A 104 -4.36 -9.40 1.71
N LEU A 105 -3.60 -9.61 0.63
CA LEU A 105 -4.08 -10.35 -0.55
C LEU A 105 -4.36 -11.82 -0.23
N VAL A 106 -3.58 -12.45 0.65
CA VAL A 106 -3.84 -13.83 1.09
C VAL A 106 -5.12 -13.93 1.92
N LEU A 107 -5.44 -12.92 2.73
CA LEU A 107 -6.72 -12.86 3.45
C LEU A 107 -7.90 -12.66 2.49
N ALA A 108 -7.71 -11.86 1.43
CA ALA A 108 -8.73 -11.59 0.42
C ALA A 108 -9.19 -12.84 -0.36
N ILE A 109 -8.39 -13.92 -0.43
CA ILE A 109 -8.73 -15.15 -1.16
C ILE A 109 -10.08 -15.76 -0.72
N ASP A 110 -10.45 -15.61 0.56
CA ASP A 110 -11.72 -16.15 1.07
C ASP A 110 -12.86 -15.13 1.03
N GLN A 111 -12.54 -13.86 0.82
CA GLN A 111 -13.52 -12.78 0.80
C GLN A 111 -14.06 -12.53 -0.61
N VAL A 112 -13.28 -12.87 -1.64
CA VAL A 112 -13.58 -12.62 -3.05
C VAL A 112 -14.14 -13.89 -3.69
N THR A 113 -15.14 -13.75 -4.56
CA THR A 113 -15.82 -14.86 -5.26
C THR A 113 -15.77 -14.71 -6.78
N GLY A 114 -15.88 -15.83 -7.52
CA GLY A 114 -15.91 -15.85 -8.98
C GLY A 114 -14.55 -15.55 -9.63
N ASP A 115 -14.58 -14.96 -10.83
CA ASP A 115 -13.41 -14.68 -11.67
C ASP A 115 -12.30 -13.89 -10.93
N GLU A 116 -12.69 -12.95 -10.07
CA GLU A 116 -11.75 -12.13 -9.29
C GLU A 116 -10.88 -13.00 -8.35
N ARG A 117 -11.46 -14.07 -7.79
CA ARG A 117 -10.75 -15.03 -6.91
C ARG A 117 -9.74 -15.85 -7.69
N GLU A 118 -10.10 -16.25 -8.91
CA GLU A 118 -9.22 -17.00 -9.79
C GLU A 118 -8.02 -16.17 -10.24
N VAL A 119 -8.27 -14.93 -10.69
CA VAL A 119 -7.22 -13.98 -11.08
C VAL A 119 -6.26 -13.72 -9.91
N LEU A 120 -6.80 -13.48 -8.71
CA LEU A 120 -6.00 -13.21 -7.52
C LEU A 120 -5.17 -14.44 -7.11
N SER A 121 -5.79 -15.61 -7.00
CA SER A 121 -5.10 -16.85 -6.59
C SER A 121 -4.04 -17.29 -7.61
N GLY A 122 -4.34 -17.17 -8.91
CA GLY A 122 -3.41 -17.44 -10.00
C GLY A 122 -2.20 -16.52 -9.95
N HIS A 123 -2.41 -15.22 -9.70
CA HIS A 123 -1.32 -14.26 -9.56
C HIS A 123 -0.42 -14.57 -8.35
N LEU A 124 -1.00 -14.87 -7.19
CA LEU A 124 -0.23 -15.20 -5.98
C LEU A 124 0.61 -16.49 -6.17
N ARG A 125 0.07 -17.49 -6.87
CA ARG A 125 0.81 -18.71 -7.26
C ARG A 125 1.95 -18.40 -8.23
N TYR A 126 1.70 -17.59 -9.25
CA TYR A 126 2.74 -17.15 -10.18
C TYR A 126 3.88 -16.43 -9.44
N ARG A 127 3.53 -15.57 -8.48
CA ARG A 127 4.50 -14.86 -7.63
C ARG A 127 5.33 -15.83 -6.80
N LEU A 128 4.71 -16.82 -6.14
CA LEU A 128 5.42 -17.85 -5.39
C LEU A 128 6.40 -18.63 -6.29
N LYS A 129 5.93 -19.09 -7.45
CA LYS A 129 6.78 -19.82 -8.42
C LYS A 129 7.97 -18.98 -8.88
N ARG A 130 7.77 -17.68 -9.13
CA ARG A 130 8.84 -16.75 -9.51
C ARG A 130 9.87 -16.56 -8.40
N MET A 131 9.43 -16.54 -7.14
CA MET A 131 10.33 -16.44 -5.98
C MET A 131 11.11 -17.74 -5.74
N GLU A 132 10.50 -18.89 -6.00
CA GLU A 132 11.16 -20.21 -5.89
C GLU A 132 12.17 -20.45 -7.02
N ALA A 133 11.92 -19.89 -8.21
CA ALA A 133 12.81 -20.01 -9.35
C ALA A 133 14.19 -19.36 -9.14
N SER A 134 14.33 -18.46 -8.17
CA SER A 134 15.62 -17.82 -7.88
C SER A 134 15.78 -17.56 -6.39
N ALA A 135 16.73 -18.25 -5.74
CA ALA A 135 17.09 -17.95 -4.36
C ALA A 135 17.87 -16.63 -4.19
N ARG A 136 18.19 -15.93 -5.30
CA ARG A 136 19.02 -14.71 -5.29
C ARG A 136 18.44 -13.60 -4.41
N TRP A 137 17.13 -13.55 -4.24
CA TRP A 137 16.50 -12.56 -3.36
C TRP A 137 16.75 -12.79 -1.86
N ARG A 138 17.22 -13.99 -1.48
CA ARG A 138 17.60 -14.32 -0.09
C ARG A 138 19.04 -13.96 0.24
N ASN A 139 19.84 -13.58 -0.75
CA ASN A 139 21.21 -13.14 -0.52
C ASN A 139 21.21 -11.78 0.18
N TRP A 140 22.20 -11.55 1.04
CA TRP A 140 22.30 -10.31 1.83
C TRP A 140 22.19 -9.00 1.02
N PRO A 141 22.70 -8.86 -0.23
CA PRO A 141 22.60 -7.58 -0.96
C PRO A 141 21.19 -7.28 -1.49
N SER A 142 20.35 -8.30 -1.59
CA SER A 142 19.01 -8.27 -2.19
C SER A 142 17.93 -8.61 -1.17
N PHE A 143 18.32 -8.80 0.09
CA PHE A 143 17.46 -9.22 1.18
C PHE A 143 16.49 -8.10 1.55
N HIS A 144 15.20 -8.45 1.66
CA HIS A 144 14.14 -7.56 2.11
C HIS A 144 13.20 -8.33 3.05
N LEU A 145 12.92 -7.76 4.22
CA LEU A 145 12.07 -8.40 5.23
C LEU A 145 10.64 -8.64 4.72
N ALA A 146 10.08 -7.66 3.99
CA ALA A 146 8.77 -7.77 3.35
C ALA A 146 8.70 -8.95 2.39
N ARG A 147 9.74 -9.12 1.56
CA ARG A 147 9.88 -10.23 0.62
C ARG A 147 9.87 -11.58 1.32
N GLN A 148 10.61 -11.69 2.42
CA GLN A 148 10.68 -12.94 3.16
C GLN A 148 9.33 -13.27 3.81
N ARG A 149 8.66 -12.30 4.44
CA ARG A 149 7.31 -12.49 4.99
C ARG A 149 6.30 -12.89 3.91
N ALA A 150 6.36 -12.25 2.75
CA ALA A 150 5.53 -12.58 1.61
C ALA A 150 5.76 -14.04 1.16
N TYR A 151 7.01 -14.46 1.04
CA TYR A 151 7.36 -15.85 0.72
C TYR A 151 6.77 -16.83 1.73
N ASP A 152 7.01 -16.60 3.03
CA ASP A 152 6.55 -17.49 4.09
C ASP A 152 5.03 -17.62 4.10
N LEU A 153 4.31 -16.52 3.87
CA LEU A 153 2.85 -16.51 3.81
C LEU A 153 2.31 -17.23 2.56
N LEU A 154 2.92 -17.00 1.40
CA LEU A 154 2.53 -17.68 0.15
C LEU A 154 2.83 -19.19 0.23
N ALA A 155 3.99 -19.57 0.74
CA ALA A 155 4.38 -20.97 0.92
C ALA A 155 3.42 -21.70 1.87
N LYS A 156 3.06 -21.08 3.01
CA LYS A 156 2.07 -21.62 3.96
C LYS A 156 0.67 -21.78 3.35
N ASN A 157 0.26 -20.87 2.46
CA ASN A 157 -1.08 -20.86 1.87
C ASN A 157 -1.15 -21.50 0.48
N ARG A 158 -0.12 -22.24 0.04
CA ARG A 158 -0.07 -22.88 -1.29
C ARG A 158 -1.31 -23.71 -1.60
N ALA A 159 -1.67 -24.64 -0.71
CA ALA A 159 -2.83 -25.51 -0.87
C ALA A 159 -4.18 -24.76 -0.85
N ARG A 160 -4.23 -23.57 -0.25
CA ARG A 160 -5.42 -22.71 -0.24
C ARG A 160 -5.59 -21.99 -1.59
N MET A 161 -4.50 -21.51 -2.16
CA MET A 161 -4.50 -20.90 -3.49
C MET A 161 -4.84 -21.92 -4.59
N GLU A 162 -4.39 -23.16 -4.47
CA GLU A 162 -4.71 -24.22 -5.44
C GLU A 162 -6.20 -24.60 -5.43
N ARG A 163 -6.80 -24.72 -4.24
CA ARG A 163 -8.25 -24.98 -4.08
C ARG A 163 -9.12 -23.84 -4.59
N ALA A 164 -8.66 -22.61 -4.50
CA ALA A 164 -9.40 -21.45 -4.98
C ALA A 164 -9.53 -21.43 -6.52
N THR A 165 -8.54 -21.99 -7.24
CA THR A 165 -8.57 -22.13 -8.71
C THR A 165 -9.41 -23.33 -9.17
N SER A 166 -9.48 -24.41 -8.39
CA SER A 166 -10.23 -25.61 -8.80
C SER A 166 -11.75 -25.45 -8.69
N LEU A 167 -12.24 -24.54 -7.83
CA LEU A 167 -13.67 -24.33 -7.57
C LEU A 167 -14.41 -23.51 -8.64
N THR A 168 -13.69 -22.87 -9.56
CA THR A 168 -14.28 -22.12 -10.69
C THR A 168 -14.26 -22.88 -12.01
N ALA A 169 -13.59 -24.05 -12.05
CA ALA A 169 -13.49 -24.90 -13.23
C ALA A 169 -14.63 -25.94 -13.36
N GLU A 170 -15.50 -26.04 -12.34
CA GLU A 170 -16.78 -26.78 -12.34
C GLU A 170 -17.95 -25.81 -12.53
#